data_AF-A0A2V5QIY4-F1
#
_entry.id   AF-A0A2V5QIY4-F1
#
_cell.length_a   1.000
_cell.length_b   1.000
_cell.length_c   1.000
_cell.angle_alpha   90.00
_cell.angle_beta   90.00
_cell.angle_gamma   90.00
#
_symmetry.space_group_name_H-M   'P 1'
#
loop_
_entity.id
_entity.type
_entity.pdbx_description
1 polymer ?
#
loop_
_entity_poly.entity_id
_entity_poly.type
_entity_poly.pdbx_seq_one_letter_code
_entity_poly.pdbx_strand_id
1 'polypeptide(L)'
;MDAAVRQNHGKFFRFTDQGVPTKIPVFWDPTFLAKKKALIAALGAHFTNNATVTIVVVSFANATSEDWNVPHTADLIPQWLRLGYTSALMVDAGAQLIGATLDAFPNQYATLAEGGDGNTLDPDKTYVARTAIAAARLMYPID
;
A
#
# COMPACT_ATOMS: atom_id res chain seq x y z
N MET A 1 -6.08 -14.45 0.74
CA MET A 1 -6.35 -13.04 1.09
C MET A 1 -7.85 -12.73 0.98
N ASP A 2 -8.43 -12.82 -0.22
CA ASP A 2 -9.83 -12.47 -0.51
C ASP A 2 -10.89 -13.11 0.42
N ALA A 3 -10.82 -14.43 0.66
CA ALA A 3 -11.77 -15.11 1.56
C ALA A 3 -11.76 -14.55 3.00
N ALA A 4 -10.58 -14.25 3.55
CA ALA A 4 -10.43 -13.72 4.90
C ALA A 4 -10.96 -12.28 5.01
N VAL A 5 -10.69 -11.45 4.00
CA VAL A 5 -11.23 -10.08 3.95
C VAL A 5 -12.75 -10.12 3.89
N ARG A 6 -13.34 -11.01 3.07
CA ARG A 6 -14.81 -11.19 3.01
C ARG A 6 -15.41 -11.68 4.33
N GLN A 7 -14.77 -12.65 4.99
CA GLN A 7 -15.21 -13.16 6.30
C GLN A 7 -15.24 -12.06 7.36
N ASN A 8 -14.33 -11.09 7.27
CA ASN A 8 -14.27 -9.93 8.16
C ASN A 8 -15.05 -8.71 7.63
N HIS A 9 -15.99 -8.92 6.69
CA HIS A 9 -16.84 -7.87 6.10
C HIS A 9 -16.05 -6.72 5.43
N GLY A 10 -14.83 -6.99 4.97
CA GLY A 10 -13.98 -6.03 4.28
C GLY A 10 -14.52 -5.61 2.93
N LYS A 11 -14.14 -4.39 2.52
CA LYS A 11 -14.61 -3.76 1.29
C LYS A 11 -13.69 -4.06 0.11
N PHE A 12 -14.28 -4.14 -1.08
CA PHE A 12 -13.54 -4.41 -2.31
C PHE A 12 -13.78 -3.32 -3.35
N PHE A 13 -12.68 -2.83 -3.92
CA PHE A 13 -12.68 -2.02 -5.11
C PHE A 13 -12.70 -2.92 -6.35
N ARG A 14 -13.40 -2.52 -7.41
CA ARG A 14 -13.59 -3.31 -8.63
C ARG A 14 -13.28 -2.45 -9.84
N PHE A 15 -12.63 -3.01 -10.84
CA PHE A 15 -12.24 -2.30 -12.05
C PHE A 15 -11.96 -3.31 -13.16
N THR A 16 -11.71 -2.83 -14.36
CA THR A 16 -11.29 -3.67 -15.50
C THR A 16 -9.80 -3.50 -15.70
N ASP A 17 -9.04 -4.58 -15.56
CA ASP A 17 -7.61 -4.64 -15.83
C ASP A 17 -7.37 -5.28 -17.20
N GLN A 18 -6.94 -4.49 -18.18
CA GLN A 18 -6.70 -4.97 -19.56
C GLN A 18 -7.85 -5.82 -20.15
N GLY A 19 -9.09 -5.44 -19.87
CA GLY A 19 -10.29 -6.16 -20.33
C GLY A 19 -10.78 -7.26 -19.38
N VAL A 20 -10.06 -7.55 -18.30
CA VAL A 20 -10.44 -8.55 -17.28
C VAL A 20 -11.12 -7.88 -16.09
N PRO A 21 -12.34 -8.28 -15.71
CA PRO A 21 -12.97 -7.81 -14.48
C PRO A 21 -12.16 -8.24 -13.25
N THR A 22 -11.62 -7.26 -12.53
CA THR A 22 -10.71 -7.43 -11.40
C THR A 22 -11.29 -6.79 -10.14
N LYS A 23 -10.84 -7.28 -8.98
CA LYS A 23 -11.12 -6.64 -7.70
C LYS A 23 -9.97 -6.79 -6.73
N ILE A 24 -9.84 -5.81 -5.85
CA ILE A 24 -8.85 -5.78 -4.76
C ILE A 24 -9.55 -5.41 -3.46
N PRO A 25 -9.08 -5.86 -2.29
CA PRO A 25 -9.42 -5.20 -1.03
C PRO A 25 -9.08 -3.70 -1.12
N VAL A 26 -9.83 -2.85 -0.43
CA VAL A 26 -9.39 -1.45 -0.26
C VAL A 26 -8.03 -1.45 0.46
N PHE A 27 -7.14 -0.52 0.10
CA PHE A 27 -5.75 -0.54 0.58
C PHE A 27 -5.62 -0.42 2.11
N TRP A 28 -6.59 0.24 2.74
CA TRP A 28 -6.70 0.43 4.20
C TRP A 28 -7.51 -0.65 4.92
N ASP A 29 -7.88 -1.75 4.25
CA ASP A 29 -8.61 -2.84 4.90
C ASP A 29 -7.72 -3.48 5.99
N PRO A 30 -8.20 -3.59 7.26
CA PRO A 30 -7.37 -4.05 8.36
C PRO A 30 -6.93 -5.51 8.21
N THR A 31 -7.75 -6.37 7.58
CA THR A 31 -7.38 -7.78 7.34
C THR A 31 -6.32 -7.88 6.26
N PHE A 32 -6.44 -7.05 5.21
CA PHE A 32 -5.45 -6.94 4.15
C PHE A 32 -4.11 -6.44 4.70
N LEU A 33 -4.11 -5.34 5.46
CA LEU A 33 -2.92 -4.77 6.08
C LEU A 33 -2.24 -5.76 7.03
N ALA A 34 -3.00 -6.43 7.91
CA ALA A 34 -2.44 -7.43 8.82
C ALA A 34 -1.73 -8.57 8.06
N LYS A 35 -2.33 -9.05 6.97
CA LYS A 35 -1.74 -10.11 6.14
C LYS A 35 -0.55 -9.63 5.32
N LYS A 36 -0.56 -8.39 4.80
CA LYS A 36 0.62 -7.79 4.15
C LYS A 36 1.79 -7.64 5.14
N LYS A 37 1.54 -7.14 6.34
CA LYS A 37 2.55 -7.05 7.41
C LYS A 37 3.13 -8.42 7.80
N ALA A 38 2.29 -9.44 7.92
CA ALA A 38 2.75 -10.80 8.19
C ALA A 38 3.64 -11.37 7.06
N LEU A 39 3.31 -11.08 5.80
CA LEU A 39 4.16 -11.44 4.66
C LEU A 39 5.50 -10.71 4.71
N ILE A 40 5.51 -9.40 4.96
CA ILE A 40 6.73 -8.59 5.10
C ILE A 40 7.62 -9.14 6.21
N ALA A 41 7.06 -9.44 7.38
CA ALA A 41 7.81 -10.03 8.49
C ALA A 41 8.41 -11.40 8.13
N ALA A 42 7.66 -12.25 7.43
CA ALA A 42 8.16 -13.55 6.98
C ALA A 42 9.29 -13.42 5.95
N LEU A 43 9.20 -12.45 5.03
CA LEU A 43 10.27 -12.14 4.10
C LEU A 43 11.53 -11.62 4.81
N GLY A 44 11.36 -10.70 5.77
CA GLY A 44 12.46 -10.18 6.58
C GLY A 44 13.19 -11.27 7.34
N ALA A 45 12.45 -12.13 8.05
CA ALA A 45 13.00 -13.27 8.77
C ALA A 45 13.81 -14.24 7.88
N HIS A 46 13.44 -14.34 6.60
CA HIS A 46 14.13 -15.21 5.65
C HIS A 46 15.34 -14.54 4.98
N PHE A 47 15.26 -13.24 4.66
CA PHE A 47 16.21 -12.57 3.78
C PHE A 47 17.08 -11.50 4.42
N THR A 48 16.76 -10.98 5.62
CA THR A 48 17.49 -9.81 6.17
C THR A 48 18.98 -10.04 6.42
N ASN A 49 19.39 -11.29 6.67
CA ASN A 49 20.80 -11.66 6.85
C ASN A 49 21.49 -12.09 5.55
N ASN A 50 20.81 -12.01 4.40
CA ASN A 50 21.39 -12.32 3.11
C ASN A 50 22.05 -11.06 2.52
N ALA A 51 23.39 -11.07 2.46
CA ALA A 51 24.19 -9.95 1.96
C ALA A 51 23.95 -9.62 0.48
N THR A 52 23.32 -10.51 -0.31
CA THR A 52 22.96 -10.21 -1.71
C THR A 52 21.68 -9.40 -1.84
N VAL A 53 20.88 -9.30 -0.79
CA VAL A 53 19.67 -8.47 -0.75
C VAL A 53 20.05 -7.10 -0.21
N THR A 54 20.17 -6.12 -1.10
CA THR A 54 20.58 -4.74 -0.76
C THR A 54 19.40 -3.76 -0.72
N ILE A 55 18.36 -4.03 -1.51
CA ILE A 55 17.18 -3.15 -1.65
C ILE A 55 15.92 -3.98 -1.45
N VAL A 56 14.97 -3.41 -0.71
CA VAL A 56 13.62 -3.94 -0.55
C VAL A 56 12.63 -2.87 -1.00
N VAL A 57 11.76 -3.21 -1.95
CA VAL A 57 10.74 -2.29 -2.45
C VAL A 57 9.48 -2.44 -1.61
N VAL A 58 9.00 -1.33 -1.04
CA VAL A 58 7.74 -1.23 -0.34
C VAL A 58 6.63 -1.00 -1.36
N SER A 59 5.60 -1.84 -1.35
CA SER A 59 4.47 -1.72 -2.28
C SER A 59 3.12 -1.75 -1.53
N PHE A 60 2.56 -0.56 -1.27
CA PHE A 60 1.27 -0.43 -0.57
C PHE A 60 0.11 -0.06 -1.50
N ALA A 61 0.35 0.83 -2.48
CA ALA A 61 -0.66 1.42 -3.35
C ALA A 61 -0.64 0.80 -4.77
N ASN A 62 -0.72 -0.52 -4.84
CA ASN A 62 -0.51 -1.27 -6.08
C ASN A 62 -1.67 -2.24 -6.40
N ALA A 63 -2.46 -1.94 -7.44
CA ALA A 63 -3.61 -2.75 -7.83
C ALA A 63 -3.29 -3.89 -8.79
N THR A 64 -2.46 -3.65 -9.82
CA THR A 64 -2.15 -4.66 -10.85
C THR A 64 -0.65 -4.84 -11.16
N SER A 65 0.20 -3.95 -10.65
CA SER A 65 1.66 -4.01 -10.79
C SER A 65 2.35 -4.10 -9.43
N GLU A 66 3.68 -4.22 -9.43
CA GLU A 66 4.48 -3.91 -8.25
C GLU A 66 4.45 -2.40 -7.96
N ASP A 67 4.64 -1.60 -9.02
CA ASP A 67 4.67 -0.14 -9.00
C ASP A 67 3.36 0.51 -8.50
N TRP A 68 3.43 1.80 -8.18
CA TRP A 68 2.30 2.63 -7.79
C TRP A 68 1.20 2.58 -8.85
N ASN A 69 0.05 2.04 -8.47
CA ASN A 69 -1.03 1.73 -9.39
C ASN A 69 -2.36 1.78 -8.64
N VAL A 70 -2.80 2.98 -8.26
CA VAL A 70 -4.15 3.23 -7.75
C VAL A 70 -5.06 3.50 -8.94
N PRO A 71 -6.12 2.72 -9.20
CA PRO A 71 -7.04 3.00 -10.30
C PRO A 71 -7.83 4.28 -10.06
N HIS A 72 -7.54 5.36 -10.80
CA HIS A 72 -8.05 6.70 -10.51
C HIS A 72 -8.65 7.43 -11.72
N THR A 73 -9.11 6.69 -12.74
CA THR A 73 -9.85 7.30 -13.85
C THR A 73 -11.17 7.92 -13.37
N ALA A 74 -11.70 8.89 -14.12
CA ALA A 74 -12.87 9.68 -13.72
C ALA A 74 -14.10 8.82 -13.35
N ASP A 75 -14.30 7.71 -14.05
CA ASP A 75 -15.38 6.75 -13.82
C ASP A 75 -15.20 5.89 -12.55
N LEU A 76 -13.96 5.74 -12.09
CA LEU A 76 -13.60 4.92 -10.92
C LEU A 76 -13.64 5.70 -9.60
N ILE A 77 -13.42 7.02 -9.64
CA ILE A 77 -13.43 7.90 -8.47
C ILE A 77 -14.71 7.77 -7.62
N PRO A 78 -15.94 7.78 -8.17
CA PRO A 78 -17.15 7.62 -7.38
C PRO A 78 -17.21 6.32 -6.57
N GLN A 79 -16.57 5.25 -7.05
CA GLN A 79 -16.51 3.99 -6.29
C GLN A 79 -15.59 4.10 -5.09
N TRP A 80 -14.39 4.69 -5.23
CA TRP A 80 -13.50 4.94 -4.10
C TRP A 80 -14.19 5.72 -3.00
N LEU A 81 -14.89 6.80 -3.36
CA LEU A 81 -15.64 7.61 -2.42
C LEU A 81 -16.76 6.81 -1.73
N ARG A 82 -17.54 5.99 -2.47
CA ARG A 82 -18.56 5.10 -1.88
C ARG A 82 -17.98 4.06 -0.93
N LEU A 83 -16.75 3.60 -1.18
CA LEU A 83 -16.06 2.66 -0.29
C LEU A 83 -15.48 3.35 0.95
N GLY A 84 -15.51 4.68 1.01
CA GLY A 84 -15.06 5.49 2.13
C GLY A 84 -13.60 5.92 2.03
N TYR A 85 -13.07 6.06 0.82
CA TYR A 85 -11.74 6.59 0.59
C TYR A 85 -11.56 7.94 1.29
N THR A 86 -10.43 8.09 1.98
CA THR A 86 -9.87 9.39 2.37
C THR A 86 -8.35 9.32 2.20
N SER A 87 -7.71 10.44 1.90
CA SER A 87 -6.24 10.51 1.84
C SER A 87 -5.60 10.04 3.15
N ALA A 88 -6.24 10.34 4.30
CA ALA A 88 -5.77 9.92 5.61
C ALA A 88 -5.70 8.39 5.77
N LEU A 89 -6.70 7.66 5.26
CA LEU A 89 -6.69 6.19 5.29
C LEU A 89 -5.58 5.60 4.43
N MET A 90 -5.33 6.18 3.26
CA MET A 90 -4.23 5.75 2.38
C MET A 90 -2.86 6.07 2.98
N VAL A 91 -2.69 7.26 3.56
CA VAL A 91 -1.47 7.69 4.23
C VAL A 91 -1.15 6.78 5.41
N ASP A 92 -2.14 6.47 6.25
CA ASP A 92 -1.98 5.55 7.38
C ASP A 92 -1.62 4.14 6.91
N ALA A 93 -2.33 3.60 5.91
CA ALA A 93 -2.01 2.31 5.31
C ALA A 93 -0.57 2.25 4.76
N GLY A 94 -0.14 3.32 4.09
CA GLY A 94 1.22 3.46 3.58
C GLY A 94 2.25 3.51 4.70
N ALA A 95 2.04 4.34 5.72
CA ALA A 95 2.95 4.48 6.86
C ALA A 95 3.12 3.14 7.61
N GLN A 96 2.03 2.41 7.84
CA GLN A 96 2.08 1.09 8.49
C GLN A 96 2.93 0.08 7.70
N LEU A 97 2.82 0.07 6.36
CA LEU A 97 3.54 -0.89 5.53
C LEU A 97 5.00 -0.50 5.30
N ILE A 98 5.30 0.80 5.18
CA ILE A 98 6.69 1.30 5.19
C ILE A 98 7.36 0.92 6.51
N GLY A 99 6.70 1.19 7.64
CA GLY A 99 7.18 0.85 8.98
C GLY A 99 7.48 -0.64 9.14
N ALA A 100 6.52 -1.50 8.77
CA ALA A 100 6.70 -2.94 8.83
C ALA A 100 7.88 -3.43 7.96
N THR A 101 8.15 -2.78 6.82
CA THR A 101 9.31 -3.11 5.99
C THR A 101 10.62 -2.69 6.65
N LEU A 102 10.68 -1.49 7.23
CA LEU A 102 11.87 -1.02 7.96
C LEU A 102 12.18 -1.93 9.16
N ASP A 103 11.16 -2.34 9.91
CA ASP A 103 11.30 -3.28 11.03
C ASP A 103 11.82 -4.66 10.57
N ALA A 104 11.32 -5.15 9.43
CA ALA A 104 11.67 -6.47 8.91
C ALA A 104 13.05 -6.52 8.21
N PHE A 105 13.55 -5.38 7.75
CA PHE A 105 14.77 -5.25 6.95
C PHE A 105 15.67 -4.10 7.45
N PRO A 106 16.16 -4.16 8.69
CA PRO A 106 16.91 -3.07 9.30
C PRO A 106 18.26 -2.78 8.63
N ASN A 107 18.78 -3.71 7.81
CA ASN A 107 20.09 -3.60 7.18
C ASN A 107 20.02 -3.28 5.68
N GLN A 108 18.82 -3.20 5.11
CA GLN A 108 18.61 -2.97 3.68
C GLN A 108 18.06 -1.57 3.42
N TYR A 109 18.28 -1.06 2.21
CA TYR A 109 17.60 0.14 1.76
C TYR A 109 16.14 -0.18 1.43
N ALA A 110 15.22 0.55 2.05
CA ALA A 110 13.81 0.53 1.67
C ALA A 110 13.54 1.60 0.60
N THR A 111 12.94 1.20 -0.52
CA THR A 111 12.51 2.13 -1.58
C THR A 111 11.01 2.02 -1.79
N LEU A 112 10.37 3.09 -2.22
CA LEU A 112 8.94 3.12 -2.56
C LEU A 112 8.80 3.90 -3.86
N ALA A 113 8.02 3.38 -4.79
CA ALA A 113 7.63 4.16 -5.96
C ALA A 113 6.69 5.31 -5.56
N GLU A 114 6.95 6.52 -6.05
CA GLU A 114 6.05 7.65 -5.90
C GLU A 114 5.21 7.80 -7.17
N GLY A 115 3.90 7.65 -7.03
CA GLY A 115 2.97 7.76 -8.15
C GLY A 115 1.75 8.62 -7.81
N GLY A 116 0.91 8.79 -8.83
CA GLY A 116 -0.27 9.63 -8.77
C GLY A 116 -1.55 8.86 -8.42
N ASP A 117 -2.36 9.40 -7.50
CA ASP A 117 -3.73 8.93 -7.22
C ASP A 117 -4.80 9.77 -7.97
N GLY A 118 -4.35 10.61 -8.90
CA GLY A 118 -5.16 11.63 -9.56
C GLY A 118 -5.46 12.83 -8.66
N ASN A 119 -5.86 13.97 -9.25
CA ASN A 119 -6.07 15.22 -8.50
C ASN A 119 -7.46 15.32 -7.84
N THR A 120 -8.27 14.26 -7.93
CA THR A 120 -9.67 14.28 -7.48
C THR A 120 -9.88 13.48 -6.20
N LEU A 121 -9.06 12.45 -5.97
CA LEU A 121 -9.05 11.71 -4.71
C LEU A 121 -8.27 12.47 -3.63
N ASP A 122 -7.26 13.24 -4.05
CA ASP A 122 -6.27 13.85 -3.18
C ASP A 122 -6.00 15.32 -3.51
N PRO A 123 -5.45 16.10 -2.56
CA PRO A 123 -5.08 17.50 -2.79
C PRO A 123 -4.17 17.73 -4.01
N ASP A 124 -3.24 16.79 -4.26
CA ASP A 124 -2.43 16.72 -5.46
C ASP A 124 -2.07 15.26 -5.78
N LYS A 125 -1.60 15.00 -7.00
CA LYS A 125 -1.30 13.64 -7.50
C LYS A 125 -0.46 12.82 -6.52
N THR A 126 0.55 13.44 -5.94
CA THR A 126 1.60 12.77 -5.13
C THR A 126 1.37 12.89 -3.63
N TYR A 127 0.26 13.52 -3.21
CA TYR A 127 0.01 13.86 -1.82
C TYR A 127 0.12 12.65 -0.90
N VAL A 128 -0.53 11.53 -1.26
CA VAL A 128 -0.52 10.30 -0.46
C VAL A 128 0.89 9.73 -0.34
N ALA A 129 1.62 9.62 -1.45
CA ALA A 129 2.98 9.08 -1.46
C ALA A 129 3.92 9.89 -0.55
N ARG A 130 3.98 11.20 -0.75
CA ARG A 130 4.84 12.10 0.05
C ARG A 130 4.46 12.11 1.52
N THR A 131 3.17 12.11 1.83
CA THR A 131 2.67 12.18 3.20
C THR A 131 2.85 10.84 3.94
N ALA A 132 2.67 9.70 3.27
CA ALA A 132 2.95 8.38 3.85
C ALA A 132 4.43 8.21 4.20
N ILE A 133 5.34 8.67 3.33
CA ILE A 133 6.79 8.67 3.61
C ILE A 133 7.11 9.57 4.82
N ALA A 134 6.54 10.78 4.87
CA ALA A 134 6.74 11.69 5.99
C ALA A 134 6.19 11.10 7.31
N ALA A 135 5.00 10.52 7.29
CA ALA A 135 4.39 9.87 8.45
C ALA A 135 5.24 8.68 8.94
N ALA A 136 5.73 7.84 8.03
CA ALA A 136 6.62 6.73 8.38
C ALA A 136 7.91 7.21 9.06
N ARG A 137 8.54 8.28 8.55
CA ARG A 137 9.75 8.86 9.14
C ARG A 137 9.54 9.41 10.57
N LEU A 138 8.34 9.88 10.88
CA LEU A 138 8.01 10.30 12.25
C LEU A 138 7.83 9.11 13.20
N MET A 139 7.31 8.00 12.70
CA MET A 139 7.11 6.76 13.47
C MET A 139 8.41 5.97 13.65
N TYR A 140 9.34 6.09 12.69
CA TYR A 140 10.60 5.36 12.61
C TYR A 140 11.75 6.34 12.30
N PRO A 141 12.20 7.14 13.29
CA PRO A 141 13.32 8.04 13.10
C PRO A 141 14.57 7.23 12.77
N ILE A 142 15.24 7.61 11.69
CA ILE A 142 16.55 7.06 11.31
C ILE A 142 17.59 8.00 11.92
N ASP A 143 18.41 7.47 12.83
CA ASP A 143 19.53 8.20 13.45
C ASP A 143 20.68 8.50 12.46
#